data_AF-A0A6N7AE03-F1
#
_entry.id   AF-A0A6N7AE03-F1
#
_cell.length_a   1.000
_cell.length_b   1.000
_cell.length_c   1.000
_cell.angle_alpha   90.00
_cell.angle_beta   90.00
_cell.angle_gamma   90.00
#
_symmetry.space_group_name_H-M   'P 1'
#
loop_
_entity.id
_entity.type
_entity.pdbx_description
1 polymer ?
#
loop_
_entity_poly.entity_id
_entity_poly.type
_entity_poly.pdbx_seq_one_letter_code
_entity_poly.pdbx_strand_id
1 'polypeptide(L)' 'KERRRAIVLVSHRGSTLALSDKIMLLRNGTVEVFGPAAEVIAKLQKATASVPVAVPG' A
#
# COMPACT_ATOMS: atom_id res chain seq x y z
N LYS A 1 -14.89 -1.31 -26.72
CA LYS A 1 -15.23 -0.06 -26.00
C LYS A 1 -14.82 -0.23 -24.53
N GLU A 2 -13.87 0.55 -24.03
CA GLU A 2 -13.51 0.53 -22.60
C GLU A 2 -14.69 1.02 -21.76
N ARG A 3 -15.01 0.30 -20.68
CA ARG A 3 -16.07 0.70 -19.73
C ARG A 3 -15.41 1.44 -18.57
N ARG A 4 -15.74 2.71 -18.38
CA ARG A 4 -15.34 3.47 -17.18
C ARG A 4 -16.00 2.84 -15.95
N ARG A 5 -15.22 2.13 -15.15
CA ARG A 5 -15.65 1.43 -13.95
C ARG A 5 -14.68 1.78 -12.83
N ALA A 6 -15.22 2.05 -11.64
CA ALA A 6 -14.40 2.08 -10.43
C ALA A 6 -14.13 0.64 -10.01
N ILE A 7 -12.85 0.32 -9.76
CA ILE A 7 -12.41 -1.01 -9.32
C ILE A 7 -11.79 -0.85 -7.93
N VAL A 8 -12.20 -1.70 -7.00
CA VAL A 8 -11.59 -1.80 -5.68
C VAL A 8 -10.86 -3.14 -5.59
N LEU A 9 -9.56 -3.08 -5.35
CA LEU A 9 -8.69 -4.23 -5.23
C LEU A 9 -8.12 -4.27 -3.81
N VAL A 10 -8.27 -5.41 -3.12
CA VAL A 10 -7.71 -5.63 -1.79
C VAL A 10 -6.59 -6.66 -1.91
N SER A 11 -5.36 -6.27 -1.59
CA SER A 11 -4.18 -7.14 -1.69
C SER A 11 -3.14 -6.77 -0.64
N HIS A 12 -2.32 -7.76 -0.27
CA HIS A 12 -1.13 -7.60 0.57
C HIS A 12 0.16 -7.58 -0.27
N ARG A 13 0.11 -7.93 -1.56
CA ARG A 13 1.28 -7.98 -2.45
C ARG A 13 1.50 -6.59 -3.07
N GLY A 14 2.68 -6.02 -2.86
CA GLY A 14 3.04 -4.70 -3.42
C GLY A 14 2.91 -4.61 -4.94
N SER A 15 3.28 -5.67 -5.68
CA SER A 15 3.17 -5.73 -7.14
C SER A 15 1.73 -5.58 -7.64
N THR A 16 0.76 -6.12 -6.90
CA THR A 16 -0.66 -6.02 -7.21
C THR A 16 -1.22 -4.64 -6.87
N LEU A 17 -0.80 -4.07 -5.74
CA LEU A 17 -1.21 -2.71 -5.34
C LEU A 17 -0.71 -1.65 -6.32
N ALA A 18 0.47 -1.85 -6.92
CA ALA A 18 1.07 -0.94 -7.91
C ALA A 18 0.25 -0.78 -9.20
N LEU A 19 -0.71 -1.67 -9.47
CA LEU A 19 -1.63 -1.55 -10.61
C LEU A 19 -2.74 -0.51 -10.40
N SER A 20 -2.90 -0.03 -9.17
CA SER A 20 -4.00 0.89 -8.81
C SER A 20 -3.60 2.34 -9.03
N ASP A 21 -4.57 3.20 -9.35
CA ASP A 21 -4.32 4.65 -9.45
C ASP A 21 -4.05 5.28 -8.06
N LYS A 22 -4.73 4.75 -7.04
CA LYS A 22 -4.67 5.21 -5.64
C LYS A 22 -4.63 4.00 -4.69
N ILE A 23 -4.02 4.17 -3.53
CA ILE A 23 -3.98 3.16 -2.46
C ILE A 23 -4.53 3.77 -1.17
N MET A 24 -5.29 2.97 -0.43
CA MET A 24 -5.74 3.24 0.93
C MET A 24 -5.20 2.17 1.87
N LEU A 25 -4.57 2.56 2.97
CA LEU A 25 -4.24 1.67 4.07
C LEU A 25 -5.29 1.83 5.17
N LEU A 26 -5.98 0.74 5.48
CA LEU A 26 -6.93 0.66 6.58
C LEU A 26 -6.30 -0.14 7.72
N ARG A 27 -6.28 0.44 8.93
CA ARG A 27 -5.87 -0.25 10.15
C ARG A 27 -6.88 0.05 11.25
N ASN A 28 -7.36 -0.99 11.93
CA ASN A 28 -8.30 -0.86 13.05
C ASN A 28 -9.53 0.01 12.71
N GLY A 29 -10.10 -0.17 11.50
CA GLY A 29 -11.25 0.61 11.03
C GLY A 29 -10.95 2.07 10.66
N THR A 30 -9.69 2.51 10.72
CA THR A 30 -9.27 3.89 10.42
C THR A 30 -8.39 3.92 9.18
N VAL A 31 -8.56 4.95 8.34
CA VAL A 31 -7.70 5.21 7.19
C VAL A 31 -6.41 5.86 7.69
N GLU A 32 -5.30 5.12 7.65
CA GLU A 32 -3.99 5.66 8.05
C GLU A 32 -3.34 6.44 6.91
N VAL A 33 -3.47 5.94 5.68
CA VAL A 33 -2.86 6.54 4.49
C VAL A 33 -3.81 6.41 3.32
N PHE A 34 -3.94 7.48 2.53
CA PHE A 34 -4.62 7.45 1.25
C PHE A 34 -3.93 8.40 0.28
N GLY A 35 -3.71 7.97 -0.97
CA GLY A 35 -3.06 8.81 -1.97
C GLY A 35 -2.68 8.06 -3.25
N PRO A 36 -1.92 8.72 -4.16
CA PRO A 36 -1.39 8.09 -5.36
C PRO A 36 -0.57 6.84 -5.03
N ALA A 37 -0.73 5.78 -5.81
CA ALA A 37 -0.13 4.48 -5.49
C ALA A 37 1.39 4.54 -5.28
N ALA A 38 2.11 5.27 -6.15
CA ALA A 38 3.56 5.42 -6.05
C ALA A 38 4.00 6.07 -4.73
N GLU A 39 3.31 7.11 -4.27
CA GLU A 39 3.64 7.80 -3.02
C GLU A 39 3.36 6.94 -1.79
N VAL A 40 2.23 6.22 -1.79
CA VAL A 40 1.87 5.32 -0.69
C VAL A 40 2.85 4.15 -0.61
N ILE A 41 3.21 3.53 -1.74
CA ILE A 41 4.21 2.45 -1.79
C ILE A 41 5.56 2.95 -1.25
N ALA A 42 6.02 4.12 -1.67
CA ALA A 42 7.29 4.69 -1.19
C ALA A 42 7.27 4.93 0.34
N LYS A 43 6.14 5.38 0.90
CA LYS A 43 5.96 5.53 2.36
C LYS A 43 6.00 4.19 3.08
N LEU A 44 5.35 3.16 2.54
CA LEU A 44 5.32 1.82 3.13
C LEU A 44 6.71 1.16 3.13
N GLN A 45 7.46 1.28 2.04
CA GLN A 45 8.82 0.73 1.93
C GLN A 45 9.77 1.33 2.97
N LYS A 46 9.68 2.65 3.20
CA LYS A 46 10.46 3.34 4.25
C LYS A 46 10.13 2.82 5.64
N ALA A 47 8.84 2.58 5.93
CA ALA A 47 8.41 2.06 7.23
C ALA A 47 8.89 0.61 7.49
N THR A 48 9.02 -0.21 6.45
CA THR A 48 9.54 -1.59 6.59
C THR A 48 11.05 -1.67 6.70
N ALA A 49 11.80 -0.70 6.16
CA ALA A 49 13.26 -0.69 6.18
C ALA A 49 13.86 -0.29 7.55
N SER A 50 13.05 0.28 8.45
CA SER A 50 13.50 0.78 9.76
C SER A 50 13.27 -0.19 10.92
N VAL A 51 13.04 -1.48 10.66
CA VAL A 51 13.06 -2.51 11.72
C VAL A 51 14.49 -3.05 11.80
N PRO A 52 15.32 -2.64 12.78
CA PRO A 52 16.59 -3.31 13.00
C PRO A 52 16.25 -4.72 13.47
N VAL A 53 16.66 -5.73 12.69
CA VAL A 53 16.71 -7.10 13.17
C VAL A 53 17.77 -7.11 14.28
N ALA A 54 17.34 -6.91 15.51
CA ALA A 54 18.16 -7.22 16.68
C ALA A 54 18.37 -8.73 16.65
N VAL A 55 19.58 -9.15 16.28
CA VAL A 55 20.03 -10.55 16.35
C VAL A 55 20.26 -10.87 17.84
N PRO A 56 19.52 -11.81 18.43
CA PRO A 56 19.89 -12.40 19.70
C PRO A 56 20.72 -13.66 19.42
N GLY A 57 22.01 -13.64 19.78
CA GLY A 57 22.90 -14.80 19.75
C GLY A 57 24.23 -14.53 19.07
#